data_AF-A0A914LA60-F1
#
_entry.id   AF-A0A914LA60-F1
#
_cell.length_a   1.000
_cell.length_b   1.000
_cell.length_c   1.000
_cell.angle_alpha   90.00
_cell.angle_beta   90.00
_cell.angle_gamma   90.00
#
_symmetry.space_group_name_H-M   'P 1'
#
loop_
_entity.id
_entity.type
_entity.pdbx_description
1 polymer ?
#
loop_
_entity_poly.entity_id
_entity_poly.type
_entity_poly.pdbx_seq_one_letter_code
_entity_poly.pdbx_strand_id
1 'polypeptide(L)'
;MWRLTEEERKIFRKIIPTDFPTDQTRIYFDETTTNVSSIDELINRDGISSSEVEAIYKALPSDTEFYKFVGSLKPQKFPQPELTEEQKEAKREYKERIERLRNQQANMEYNNMIRSIDQTRSNSLLQNFGQEMREVSRQMVAIINTLITVGGSFAFGFWGVQFAYPHLGLDIAERMLLGLVCATIVFFADLYFIVKSMSNDEIEEKNKAKKKKWVESTSISLQKKCQ
;
A
#
# COMPACT_ATOMS: atom_id res chain seq x y z
N MET A 1 -30.13 -13.00 14.72
CA MET A 1 -31.36 -13.81 14.88
C MET A 1 -31.48 -14.68 13.63
N TRP A 2 -31.45 -16.01 13.75
CA TRP A 2 -31.31 -16.94 12.61
C TRP A 2 -32.66 -17.55 12.18
N ARG A 3 -33.06 -17.46 10.90
CA ARG A 3 -34.31 -18.07 10.38
C ARG A 3 -34.06 -19.50 9.87
N LEU A 4 -34.88 -20.47 10.28
CA LEU A 4 -34.95 -21.81 9.70
C LEU A 4 -36.03 -21.89 8.63
N THR A 5 -35.77 -22.55 7.51
CA THR A 5 -36.77 -22.79 6.45
C THR A 5 -37.56 -24.09 6.69
N GLU A 6 -38.75 -24.23 6.12
CA GLU A 6 -39.64 -25.39 6.31
C GLU A 6 -39.02 -26.73 5.88
N GLU A 7 -38.17 -26.73 4.86
CA GLU A 7 -37.45 -27.93 4.42
C GLU A 7 -36.36 -28.36 5.40
N GLU A 8 -35.71 -27.39 6.05
CA GLU A 8 -34.73 -27.65 7.10
C GLU A 8 -35.43 -28.22 8.34
N ARG A 9 -36.62 -27.73 8.72
CA ARG A 9 -37.43 -28.27 9.83
C ARG A 9 -37.76 -29.76 9.68
N LYS A 10 -37.92 -30.26 8.44
CA LYS A 10 -38.11 -31.69 8.16
C LYS A 10 -36.84 -32.50 8.38
N ILE A 11 -35.68 -31.95 8.03
CA ILE A 11 -34.37 -32.57 8.27
C ILE A 11 -34.10 -32.65 9.77
N PHE A 12 -34.38 -31.58 10.51
CA PHE A 12 -34.29 -31.53 11.97
C PHE A 12 -35.11 -32.62 12.66
N ARG A 13 -36.38 -32.79 12.26
CA ARG A 13 -37.25 -33.86 12.78
C ARG A 13 -36.75 -35.27 12.50
N LYS A 14 -35.88 -35.46 11.50
CA LYS A 14 -35.32 -36.76 11.12
C LYS A 14 -34.01 -37.08 11.85
N ILE A 15 -33.33 -36.06 12.39
CA ILE A 15 -32.04 -36.20 13.09
C ILE A 15 -32.24 -36.41 14.59
N ILE A 16 -33.35 -35.94 15.16
CA ILE A 16 -33.68 -36.15 16.58
C ILE A 16 -34.24 -37.58 16.75
N PRO A 17 -33.60 -38.46 17.54
CA PRO A 17 -34.13 -39.80 17.82
C PRO A 17 -35.48 -39.68 18.53
N THR A 18 -36.47 -40.46 18.10
CA THR A 18 -37.84 -40.48 18.64
C THR A 18 -37.95 -41.00 20.08
N ASP A 19 -36.86 -41.45 20.69
CA ASP A 19 -36.79 -41.98 22.07
C ASP A 19 -36.05 -41.03 23.01
N PHE A 20 -36.36 -39.73 22.96
CA PHE A 20 -35.98 -38.85 24.07
C PHE A 20 -36.89 -39.16 25.27
N PRO A 21 -36.38 -39.68 26.40
CA PRO A 21 -37.20 -39.97 27.55
C PRO A 21 -37.81 -38.66 28.07
N THR A 22 -39.13 -38.63 28.13
CA THR A 22 -39.99 -37.49 28.45
C THR A 22 -39.68 -36.80 29.81
N ASP A 23 -38.87 -37.42 30.67
CA ASP A 23 -38.67 -37.01 32.06
C ASP A 23 -37.51 -36.02 32.31
N GLN A 24 -36.70 -35.69 31.29
CA GLN A 24 -35.59 -34.72 31.40
C GLN A 24 -35.85 -33.36 30.72
N THR A 25 -37.10 -33.04 30.41
CA THR A 25 -37.45 -31.78 29.72
C THR A 25 -37.46 -30.54 30.61
N ARG A 26 -37.03 -30.62 31.88
CA ARG A 26 -36.87 -29.44 32.75
C ARG A 26 -35.42 -28.97 32.76
N ILE A 27 -35.07 -28.22 31.72
CA ILE A 27 -33.91 -27.34 31.75
C ILE A 27 -34.27 -26.19 32.70
N TYR A 28 -33.60 -26.09 33.85
CA TYR A 28 -33.74 -24.93 34.74
C TYR A 28 -33.11 -23.71 34.05
N PHE A 29 -33.96 -22.77 33.66
CA PHE A 29 -33.58 -21.44 33.18
C PHE A 29 -33.38 -20.51 34.38
N ASP A 30 -32.19 -19.92 34.49
CA ASP A 30 -31.90 -18.84 35.44
C ASP A 30 -32.33 -17.48 34.86
N GLU A 31 -32.66 -16.58 35.77
CA GLU A 31 -33.63 -15.50 35.72
C GLU A 31 -33.29 -14.37 34.74
N THR A 32 -34.05 -14.26 33.66
CA THR A 32 -34.76 -13.03 33.24
C THR A 32 -35.45 -13.26 31.88
N THR A 33 -36.77 -13.29 31.93
CA THR A 33 -37.72 -13.26 30.79
C THR A 33 -37.91 -14.53 29.93
N THR A 34 -38.93 -15.27 30.36
CA THR A 34 -40.03 -15.86 29.56
C THR A 34 -39.84 -17.17 28.78
N ASN A 35 -40.36 -18.19 29.45
CA ASN A 35 -41.33 -19.20 28.99
C ASN A 35 -40.79 -20.45 28.27
N VAL A 36 -40.90 -21.55 29.02
CA VAL A 36 -40.59 -22.92 28.65
C VAL A 36 -41.31 -23.27 27.35
N SER A 37 -40.54 -23.52 26.31
CA SER A 37 -41.07 -24.01 25.05
C SER A 37 -40.19 -25.19 24.63
N SER A 38 -40.80 -26.35 24.43
CA SER A 38 -40.10 -27.60 24.04
C SER A 38 -39.21 -27.37 22.81
N ILE A 39 -38.21 -28.22 22.58
CA ILE A 39 -37.31 -28.13 21.41
C ILE A 39 -38.12 -27.97 20.09
N ASP A 40 -39.32 -28.55 20.03
CA ASP A 40 -40.30 -28.39 18.93
C ASP A 40 -40.81 -26.95 18.72
N GLU A 41 -40.94 -26.14 19.76
CA GLU A 41 -41.35 -24.73 19.65
C GLU A 41 -40.18 -23.82 19.24
N LEU A 42 -38.95 -24.15 19.64
CA LEU A 42 -37.75 -23.45 19.19
C LEU A 42 -37.47 -23.68 17.69
N ILE A 43 -37.69 -24.90 17.19
CA ILE A 43 -37.60 -25.21 15.75
C ILE A 43 -38.67 -24.45 14.94
N ASN A 44 -39.83 -24.18 15.55
CA ASN A 44 -40.92 -23.44 14.92
C ASN A 44 -40.77 -21.91 14.96
N ARG A 45 -39.79 -21.35 15.68
CA ARG A 45 -39.52 -19.90 15.68
C ARG A 45 -38.64 -19.47 14.50
N ASP A 46 -38.95 -18.31 13.95
CA ASP A 46 -38.26 -17.65 12.83
C ASP A 46 -36.88 -17.06 13.21
N GLY A 47 -36.32 -17.42 14.37
CA GLY A 47 -35.21 -16.65 14.92
C GLY A 47 -34.59 -17.31 16.12
N ILE A 48 -33.38 -17.83 15.98
CA ILE A 48 -32.58 -18.29 17.12
C ILE A 48 -31.59 -17.17 17.51
N SER A 49 -31.44 -16.88 18.79
CA SER A 49 -30.46 -15.96 19.37
C SER A 49 -29.12 -16.66 19.64
N SER A 50 -28.01 -15.92 19.65
CA SER A 50 -26.66 -16.48 19.90
C SER A 50 -26.55 -17.15 21.28
N SER A 51 -27.28 -16.67 22.28
CA SER A 51 -27.35 -17.26 23.62
C SER A 51 -28.11 -18.59 23.65
N GLU A 52 -29.09 -18.78 22.77
CA GLU A 52 -29.90 -19.99 22.68
C GLU A 52 -29.14 -21.12 21.98
N VAL A 53 -28.24 -20.79 21.03
CA VAL A 53 -27.35 -21.76 20.38
C VAL A 53 -26.38 -22.39 21.38
N GLU A 54 -25.89 -21.62 22.37
CA GLU A 54 -24.98 -22.13 23.39
C GLU A 54 -25.68 -23.06 24.39
N ALA A 55 -26.95 -22.78 24.72
CA ALA A 55 -27.76 -23.66 25.55
C ALA A 55 -28.03 -25.02 24.86
N ILE A 56 -28.29 -25.01 23.54
CA ILE A 56 -28.46 -26.21 22.73
C ILE A 56 -27.16 -27.04 22.69
N TYR A 57 -26.00 -26.38 22.58
CA TYR A 57 -24.71 -27.07 22.63
C TYR A 57 -24.47 -27.82 23.95
N LYS A 58 -24.86 -27.23 25.10
CA LYS A 58 -24.72 -27.85 26.42
C LYS A 58 -25.69 -29.00 26.68
N ALA A 59 -26.83 -29.03 26.00
CA ALA A 59 -27.88 -30.03 26.19
C ALA A 59 -27.74 -31.26 25.26
N LEU A 60 -26.91 -31.20 24.22
CA LEU A 60 -26.73 -32.31 23.28
C LEU A 60 -25.66 -33.31 23.77
N PRO A 61 -25.87 -34.63 23.61
CA PRO A 61 -24.84 -35.63 23.85
C PRO A 61 -23.67 -35.46 22.88
N SER A 62 -22.46 -35.75 23.36
CA SER A 62 -21.17 -35.49 22.68
C SER A 62 -20.94 -36.24 21.36
N ASP A 63 -21.86 -37.14 20.99
CA ASP A 63 -21.81 -37.98 19.78
C ASP A 63 -22.59 -37.38 18.58
N THR A 64 -23.12 -36.16 18.74
CA THR A 64 -24.00 -35.56 17.73
C THR A 64 -23.25 -34.59 16.83
N GLU A 65 -23.54 -34.64 15.52
CA GLU A 65 -22.93 -33.82 14.47
C GLU A 65 -23.41 -32.35 14.48
N PHE A 66 -23.12 -31.62 15.57
CA PHE A 66 -23.49 -30.21 15.78
C PHE A 66 -23.05 -29.28 14.62
N TYR A 67 -22.01 -29.64 13.89
CA TYR A 67 -21.56 -28.89 12.72
C TYR A 67 -22.59 -28.89 11.56
N LYS A 68 -23.42 -29.94 11.42
CA LYS A 68 -24.53 -29.97 10.44
C LYS A 68 -25.65 -29.00 10.83
N PHE A 69 -25.87 -28.83 12.14
CA PHE A 69 -26.81 -27.86 12.69
C PHE A 69 -26.37 -26.43 12.37
N VAL A 70 -25.14 -26.06 12.77
CA VAL A 70 -24.60 -24.71 12.54
C VAL A 70 -24.47 -24.39 11.04
N GLY A 71 -24.08 -25.38 10.23
CA GLY A 71 -23.96 -25.22 8.78
C GLY A 71 -25.30 -24.99 8.06
N SER A 72 -26.42 -25.36 8.67
CA SER A 72 -27.77 -25.14 8.12
C SER A 72 -28.34 -23.76 8.49
N LEU A 73 -27.75 -23.07 9.47
CA LEU A 73 -28.19 -21.72 9.87
C LEU A 73 -27.68 -20.69 8.85
N LYS A 74 -28.60 -20.10 8.07
CA LYS A 74 -28.26 -18.97 7.20
C LYS A 74 -28.25 -17.66 7.98
N PRO A 75 -27.18 -16.84 7.85
CA PRO A 75 -27.16 -15.54 8.49
C PRO A 75 -28.31 -14.69 7.95
N GLN A 76 -29.06 -14.07 8.85
CA GLN A 76 -30.11 -13.12 8.49
C GLN A 76 -29.48 -12.00 7.68
N LYS A 77 -29.94 -11.84 6.43
CA LYS A 77 -29.59 -10.67 5.64
C LYS A 77 -30.16 -9.45 6.37
N PHE A 78 -29.27 -8.65 6.95
CA PHE A 78 -29.65 -7.34 7.47
C PHE A 78 -30.33 -6.57 6.33
N PRO A 79 -31.49 -5.90 6.59
CA PRO A 79 -32.04 -4.96 5.64
C PRO A 79 -30.93 -3.97 5.28
N GLN A 80 -30.50 -3.99 4.02
CA GLN A 80 -29.55 -2.97 3.57
C GLN A 80 -30.28 -1.63 3.72
N PRO A 81 -29.68 -0.63 4.39
CA PRO A 81 -30.31 0.68 4.48
C PRO A 81 -30.62 1.13 3.06
N GLU A 82 -31.86 1.55 2.81
CA GLU A 82 -32.21 2.15 1.53
C GLU A 82 -31.29 3.36 1.33
N LEU A 83 -30.42 3.26 0.32
CA LEU A 83 -29.49 4.35 0.01
C LEU A 83 -30.31 5.61 -0.28
N THR A 84 -30.01 6.70 0.41
CA THR A 84 -30.52 8.03 0.05
C THR A 84 -30.14 8.34 -1.40
N GLU A 85 -30.95 9.12 -2.13
CA GLU A 85 -30.65 9.47 -3.52
C GLU A 85 -29.24 10.07 -3.68
N GLU A 86 -28.80 10.89 -2.73
CA GLU A 86 -27.43 11.42 -2.66
C GLU A 86 -26.35 10.33 -2.61
N GLN A 87 -26.60 9.24 -1.87
CA GLN A 87 -25.67 8.11 -1.76
C GLN A 87 -25.65 7.27 -3.06
N LYS A 88 -26.78 7.19 -3.77
CA LYS A 88 -26.84 6.52 -5.08
C LYS A 88 -26.05 7.31 -6.12
N GLU A 89 -26.15 8.62 -6.12
CA GLU A 89 -25.39 9.52 -7.00
C GLU A 89 -23.88 9.45 -6.70
N ALA A 90 -23.48 9.54 -5.43
CA ALA A 90 -22.08 9.37 -5.02
C ALA A 90 -21.50 8.02 -5.44
N LYS A 91 -22.30 6.94 -5.33
CA LYS A 91 -21.90 5.60 -5.79
C LYS A 91 -21.77 5.53 -7.32
N ARG A 92 -22.60 6.26 -8.08
CA ARG A 92 -22.50 6.35 -9.54
C ARG A 92 -21.22 7.08 -9.95
N GLU A 93 -20.94 8.25 -9.38
CA GLU A 93 -19.70 8.98 -9.64
C GLU A 93 -18.46 8.14 -9.32
N TYR A 94 -18.49 7.42 -8.19
CA TYR A 94 -17.37 6.58 -7.78
C TYR A 94 -17.11 5.45 -8.80
N LYS A 95 -18.17 4.84 -9.33
CA LYS A 95 -18.07 3.82 -10.39
C LYS A 95 -17.48 4.40 -11.68
N GLU A 96 -17.95 5.57 -12.10
CA GLU A 96 -17.44 6.25 -13.31
C GLU A 96 -15.95 6.61 -13.16
N ARG A 97 -15.53 7.06 -11.97
CA ARG A 97 -14.12 7.33 -11.66
C ARG A 97 -13.27 6.06 -11.73
N ILE A 98 -13.77 4.95 -11.16
CA ILE A 98 -13.08 3.65 -11.23
C ILE A 98 -12.94 3.19 -12.68
N GLU A 99 -14.01 3.27 -13.46
CA GLU A 99 -14.00 2.87 -14.87
C GLU A 99 -13.02 3.71 -15.69
N ARG A 100 -13.00 5.03 -15.46
CA ARG A 100 -12.01 5.93 -16.06
C ARG A 100 -10.58 5.53 -15.71
N LEU A 101 -10.29 5.28 -14.43
CA LEU A 101 -8.95 4.88 -13.97
C LEU A 101 -8.54 3.52 -14.55
N ARG A 102 -9.46 2.57 -14.61
CA ARG A 102 -9.23 1.25 -15.20
C ARG A 102 -8.92 1.36 -16.70
N ASN A 103 -9.65 2.21 -17.42
CA ASN A 103 -9.40 2.47 -18.84
C ASN A 103 -8.06 3.17 -19.06
N GLN A 104 -7.66 4.09 -18.17
CA GLN A 104 -6.34 4.72 -18.22
C GLN A 104 -5.22 3.69 -18.01
N GLN A 105 -5.34 2.80 -17.03
CA GLN A 105 -4.37 1.73 -16.78
C GLN A 105 -4.29 0.76 -17.97
N ALA A 106 -5.43 0.31 -18.49
CA ALA A 106 -5.48 -0.56 -19.67
C ALA A 106 -4.84 0.11 -20.89
N ASN A 107 -5.03 1.41 -21.09
CA ASN A 107 -4.39 2.15 -22.17
C ASN A 107 -2.87 2.27 -21.97
N MET A 108 -2.41 2.48 -20.74
CA MET A 108 -0.98 2.47 -20.41
C MET A 108 -0.34 1.09 -20.67
N GLU A 109 -1.01 0.01 -20.28
CA GLU A 109 -0.57 -1.37 -20.54
C GLU A 109 -0.54 -1.69 -22.03
N TYR A 110 -1.59 -1.32 -22.76
CA TYR A 110 -1.65 -1.45 -24.21
C TYR A 110 -0.48 -0.70 -24.88
N ASN A 111 -0.27 0.56 -24.52
CA ASN A 111 0.83 1.39 -25.03
C ASN A 111 2.20 0.78 -24.72
N ASN A 112 2.38 0.21 -23.52
CA ASN A 112 3.61 -0.49 -23.17
C ASN A 112 3.83 -1.76 -24.00
N MET A 113 2.76 -2.51 -24.31
CA MET A 113 2.83 -3.72 -25.14
C MET A 113 3.19 -3.41 -26.60
N ILE A 114 2.63 -2.32 -27.17
CA ILE A 114 2.90 -1.92 -28.55
C ILE A 114 4.15 -1.05 -28.72
N ARG A 115 4.77 -0.60 -27.62
CA ARG A 115 5.96 0.26 -27.62
C ARG A 115 7.14 -0.33 -28.39
N SER A 116 7.28 -1.65 -28.43
CA SER A 116 8.32 -2.35 -29.19
C SER A 116 8.06 -2.37 -30.70
N ILE A 117 6.77 -2.29 -31.10
CA ILE A 117 6.34 -2.37 -32.49
C ILE A 117 6.42 -0.99 -33.16
N ASP A 118 6.08 0.08 -32.43
CA ASP A 118 6.14 1.47 -32.91
C ASP A 118 7.51 2.15 -32.66
N GLN A 119 8.59 1.34 -32.65
CA GLN A 119 9.95 1.87 -32.46
C GLN A 119 10.44 2.78 -33.58
N THR A 120 9.81 2.70 -34.75
CA THR A 120 10.25 3.37 -35.97
C THR A 120 9.71 4.80 -36.11
N ARG A 121 8.64 5.19 -35.39
CA ARG A 121 7.94 6.47 -35.66
C ARG A 121 7.77 7.41 -34.47
N SER A 122 7.65 6.94 -33.23
CA SER A 122 7.36 7.81 -32.06
C SER A 122 8.48 7.92 -31.02
N ASN A 123 9.51 7.08 -31.11
CA ASN A 123 10.53 6.98 -30.05
C ASN A 123 11.65 8.01 -30.10
N SER A 124 11.92 8.70 -31.22
CA SER A 124 12.99 9.71 -31.20
C SER A 124 12.63 10.88 -30.29
N LEU A 125 11.40 11.39 -30.37
CA LEU A 125 11.01 12.58 -29.62
C LEU A 125 10.76 12.23 -28.14
N LEU A 126 9.84 11.32 -27.83
CA LEU A 126 9.48 11.03 -26.43
C LEU A 126 10.61 10.37 -25.62
N GLN A 127 11.48 9.57 -26.25
CA GLN A 127 12.63 8.99 -25.55
C GLN A 127 13.69 10.06 -25.23
N ASN A 128 13.96 10.99 -26.16
CA ASN A 128 14.84 12.13 -25.91
C ASN A 128 14.28 12.99 -24.77
N PHE A 129 12.98 13.33 -24.76
CA PHE A 129 12.38 14.09 -23.66
C PHE A 129 12.47 13.37 -22.31
N GLY A 130 12.28 12.04 -22.27
CA GLY A 130 12.43 11.27 -21.03
C GLY A 130 13.87 11.19 -20.54
N GLN A 131 14.84 11.14 -21.45
CA GLN A 131 16.27 11.15 -21.12
C GLN A 131 16.72 12.56 -20.68
N GLU A 132 16.34 13.60 -21.41
CA GLU A 132 16.61 15.00 -21.08
C GLU A 132 16.00 15.38 -19.72
N MET A 133 14.76 14.98 -19.44
CA MET A 133 14.12 15.25 -18.15
C MET A 133 14.84 14.55 -16.98
N ARG A 134 15.39 13.35 -17.22
CA ARG A 134 16.20 12.63 -16.24
C ARG A 134 17.56 13.31 -16.02
N GLU A 135 18.18 13.86 -17.05
CA GLU A 135 19.42 14.62 -16.95
C GLU A 135 19.22 15.94 -16.19
N VAL A 136 18.13 16.67 -16.48
CA VAL A 136 17.74 17.89 -15.75
C VAL A 136 17.50 17.59 -14.27
N SER A 137 16.88 16.45 -13.95
CA SER A 137 16.66 16.06 -12.55
C SER A 137 17.97 15.90 -11.77
N ARG A 138 19.04 15.41 -12.42
CA ARG A 138 20.36 15.24 -11.80
C ARG A 138 21.04 16.59 -11.55
N GLN A 139 20.95 17.50 -12.52
CA GLN A 139 21.52 18.85 -12.39
C GLN A 139 20.78 19.67 -11.32
N MET A 140 19.44 19.56 -11.27
CA MET A 140 18.61 20.21 -10.25
C MET A 140 19.00 19.75 -8.84
N VAL A 141 19.20 18.44 -8.64
CA VAL A 141 19.63 17.90 -7.34
C VAL A 141 20.99 18.46 -6.92
N ALA A 142 21.93 18.62 -7.85
CA ALA A 142 23.25 19.20 -7.56
C ALA A 142 23.15 20.68 -7.13
N ILE A 143 22.29 21.47 -7.78
CA ILE A 143 22.04 22.88 -7.43
C ILE A 143 21.39 22.98 -6.04
N ILE A 144 20.38 22.16 -5.77
CA ILE A 144 19.72 22.13 -4.46
C ILE A 144 20.72 21.74 -3.36
N ASN A 145 21.56 20.74 -3.59
CA ASN A 145 22.59 20.34 -2.64
C ASN A 145 23.60 21.48 -2.36
N THR A 146 23.96 22.25 -3.38
CA THR A 146 24.83 23.43 -3.24
C THR A 146 24.16 24.54 -2.43
N LEU A 147 22.87 24.78 -2.65
CA LEU A 147 22.13 25.77 -1.85
C LEU A 147 22.05 25.38 -0.38
N ILE A 148 21.80 24.09 -0.10
CA ILE A 148 21.73 23.58 1.27
C ILE A 148 23.08 23.68 1.98
N THR A 149 24.18 23.33 1.31
CA THR A 149 25.53 23.38 1.86
C THR A 149 26.03 24.81 2.07
N VAL A 150 25.83 25.70 1.10
CA VAL A 150 26.17 27.13 1.22
C VAL A 150 25.32 27.82 2.29
N GLY A 151 24.01 27.56 2.31
CA GLY A 151 23.11 28.06 3.36
C GLY A 151 23.45 27.52 4.74
N GLY A 152 23.82 26.23 4.83
CA GLY A 152 24.29 25.60 6.06
C GLY A 152 25.61 26.19 6.56
N SER A 153 26.57 26.45 5.67
CA SER A 153 27.83 27.13 5.99
C SER A 153 27.62 28.57 6.48
N PHE A 154 26.71 29.30 5.83
CA PHE A 154 26.32 30.64 6.26
C PHE A 154 25.69 30.64 7.65
N ALA A 155 24.68 29.78 7.86
CA ALA A 155 24.01 29.63 9.15
C ALA A 155 24.97 29.15 10.23
N PHE A 156 25.90 28.25 9.89
CA PHE A 156 26.96 27.79 10.78
C PHE A 156 27.95 28.90 11.12
N GLY A 157 28.37 29.74 10.18
CA GLY A 157 29.24 30.88 10.51
C GLY A 157 28.53 31.94 11.34
N PHE A 158 27.22 32.14 11.15
CA PHE A 158 26.43 33.10 11.92
C PHE A 158 26.09 32.59 13.34
N TRP A 159 25.46 31.42 13.46
CA TRP A 159 25.09 30.83 14.75
C TRP A 159 26.26 30.14 15.44
N GLY A 160 27.18 29.53 14.70
CA GLY A 160 28.33 28.83 15.27
C GLY A 160 29.28 29.76 16.01
N VAL A 161 29.45 31.01 15.55
CA VAL A 161 30.24 32.02 16.29
C VAL A 161 29.57 32.39 17.62
N GLN A 162 28.23 32.49 17.66
CA GLN A 162 27.49 32.73 18.89
C GLN A 162 27.62 31.57 19.89
N PHE A 163 27.69 30.33 19.43
CA PHE A 163 27.92 29.17 20.28
C PHE A 163 29.38 29.05 20.73
N ALA A 164 30.34 29.32 19.85
CA ALA A 164 31.77 29.16 20.14
C ALA A 164 32.31 30.26 21.07
N TYR A 165 31.83 31.50 20.94
CA TYR A 165 32.32 32.65 21.70
C TYR A 165 31.19 33.48 22.30
N PRO A 166 30.47 32.94 23.31
CA PRO A 166 29.35 33.65 23.95
C PRO A 166 29.80 34.92 24.70
N HIS A 167 31.09 35.00 25.07
CA HIS A 167 31.64 36.11 25.86
C HIS A 167 32.22 37.26 25.03
N LEU A 168 32.41 37.10 23.71
CA LEU A 168 33.10 38.12 22.90
C LEU A 168 32.21 39.27 22.43
N GLY A 169 30.90 39.28 22.71
CA GLY A 169 30.04 40.43 22.41
C GLY A 169 30.08 40.91 20.94
N LEU A 170 30.45 40.03 20.00
CA LEU A 170 30.57 40.40 18.59
C LEU A 170 29.23 40.93 18.09
N ASP A 171 29.27 42.07 17.42
CA ASP A 171 28.09 42.69 16.85
C ASP A 171 27.50 41.79 15.74
N ILE A 172 26.22 42.00 15.42
CA ILE A 172 25.50 41.25 14.38
C ILE A 172 26.26 41.30 13.04
N ALA A 173 26.92 42.43 12.75
CA ALA A 173 27.67 42.65 11.52
C ALA A 173 28.89 41.74 11.39
N GLU A 174 29.64 41.51 12.47
CA GLU A 174 30.85 40.68 12.44
C GLU A 174 30.51 39.20 12.24
N ARG A 175 29.40 38.75 12.84
CA ARG A 175 28.89 37.37 12.68
C ARG A 175 28.37 37.14 11.27
N MET A 176 27.70 38.14 10.70
CA MET A 176 27.26 38.11 9.31
C MET A 176 28.46 38.07 8.35
N LEU A 177 29.52 38.83 8.63
CA LEU A 177 30.75 38.82 7.84
C LEU A 177 31.45 37.45 7.88
N LEU A 178 31.57 36.83 9.06
CA LEU A 178 32.14 35.49 9.21
C LEU A 178 31.29 34.43 8.49
N GLY A 179 29.97 34.49 8.64
CA GLY A 179 29.03 33.66 7.89
C GLY A 179 29.20 33.80 6.37
N LEU A 180 29.33 35.04 5.88
CA LEU A 180 29.54 35.33 4.47
C LEU A 180 30.88 34.77 3.96
N VAL A 181 31.97 34.95 4.70
CA VAL A 181 33.29 34.41 4.33
C VAL A 181 33.25 32.88 4.26
N CYS A 182 32.70 32.21 5.27
CA CYS A 182 32.54 30.75 5.24
C CYS A 182 31.65 30.28 4.08
N ALA A 183 30.55 30.99 3.80
CA ALA A 183 29.66 30.69 2.70
C ALA A 183 30.35 30.85 1.33
N THR A 184 31.16 31.89 1.14
CA THR A 184 31.87 32.12 -0.13
C THR A 184 32.91 31.03 -0.42
N ILE A 185 33.65 30.56 0.59
CA ILE A 185 34.63 29.46 0.42
C ILE A 185 33.91 28.18 -0.01
N VAL A 186 32.82 27.82 0.67
CA VAL A 186 32.01 26.64 0.34
C VAL A 186 31.38 26.78 -1.04
N PHE A 187 30.86 27.95 -1.36
CA PHE A 187 30.27 28.24 -2.67
C PHE A 187 31.28 28.02 -3.81
N PHE A 188 32.52 28.50 -3.66
CA PHE A 188 33.57 28.26 -4.67
C PHE A 188 33.96 26.79 -4.75
N ALA A 189 34.00 26.06 -3.63
CA ALA A 189 34.29 24.63 -3.61
C ALA A 189 33.20 23.82 -4.34
N ASP A 190 31.93 24.11 -4.06
CA ASP A 190 30.80 23.41 -4.68
C ASP A 190 30.64 23.77 -6.16
N LEU A 191 30.80 25.06 -6.51
CA LEU A 191 30.79 25.50 -7.91
C LEU A 191 31.94 24.87 -8.70
N TYR A 192 33.13 24.79 -8.11
CA TYR A 192 34.27 24.09 -8.70
C TYR A 192 33.95 22.62 -8.92
N PHE A 193 33.35 21.95 -7.95
CA PHE A 193 32.97 20.54 -8.06
C PHE A 193 31.91 20.32 -9.14
N ILE A 194 30.90 21.19 -9.26
CA ILE A 194 29.89 21.12 -10.32
C ILE A 194 30.53 21.27 -11.70
N VAL A 195 31.29 22.35 -11.92
CA VAL A 195 31.94 22.60 -13.22
C VAL A 195 32.88 21.46 -13.60
N LYS A 196 33.64 20.94 -12.62
CA LYS A 196 34.53 19.82 -12.85
C LYS A 196 33.79 18.50 -13.08
N SER A 197 32.67 18.26 -12.39
CA SER A 197 31.86 17.05 -12.60
C SER A 197 31.35 16.94 -14.04
N MET A 198 30.92 18.05 -14.64
CA MET A 198 30.52 18.09 -16.05
C MET A 198 31.68 17.73 -16.99
N SER A 199 32.90 18.22 -16.71
CA SER A 199 34.08 17.87 -17.51
C SER A 199 34.56 16.43 -17.30
N ASN A 200 34.37 15.88 -16.09
CA ASN A 200 34.77 14.52 -15.76
C ASN A 200 33.84 13.47 -16.39
N ASP A 201 32.55 13.78 -16.56
CA ASP A 201 31.59 12.91 -17.24
C ASP A 201 32.07 12.58 -18.68
N GLU A 202 32.63 13.56 -19.40
CA GLU A 202 33.22 13.36 -20.73
C GLU A 202 34.47 12.44 -20.70
N ILE A 203 35.24 12.51 -19.63
CA ILE A 203 36.47 11.71 -19.46
C ILE A 203 36.09 10.25 -19.11
N GLU A 204 35.05 10.05 -18.30
CA GLU A 204 34.53 8.73 -17.96
C GLU A 204 33.97 7.98 -19.18
N GLU A 205 33.21 8.67 -20.04
CA GLU A 205 32.71 8.11 -21.30
C GLU A 205 33.86 7.58 -22.17
N LYS A 206 34.90 8.40 -22.35
CA LYS A 206 36.11 8.01 -23.12
C LYS A 206 36.82 6.81 -22.50
N ASN A 207 36.88 6.73 -21.18
CA ASN A 207 37.50 5.61 -20.47
C ASN A 207 36.67 4.31 -20.58
N LYS A 208 35.34 4.39 -20.50
CA LYS A 208 34.44 3.24 -20.71
C LYS A 208 34.53 2.74 -22.15
N ALA A 209 34.57 3.63 -23.14
CA ALA A 209 34.75 3.28 -24.55
C ALA A 209 36.10 2.59 -24.81
N LYS A 210 37.20 3.11 -24.24
CA LYS A 210 38.51 2.46 -24.32
C LYS A 210 38.52 1.06 -23.71
N LYS A 211 37.87 0.87 -22.55
CA LYS A 211 37.80 -0.42 -21.86
C LYS A 211 37.03 -1.47 -22.68
N LYS A 212 35.89 -1.09 -23.27
CA LYS A 212 35.14 -1.98 -24.19
C LYS A 212 35.99 -2.41 -25.40
N LYS A 213 36.71 -1.46 -26.01
CA LYS A 213 37.58 -1.72 -27.16
C LYS A 213 38.74 -2.68 -26.81
N TRP A 214 39.30 -2.55 -25.60
CA TRP A 214 40.31 -3.47 -25.08
C TRP A 214 39.76 -4.88 -24.84
N VAL A 215 38.58 -4.99 -24.23
CA VAL A 215 37.93 -6.28 -23.98
C VAL A 215 37.63 -6.99 -25.29
N GLU A 216 37.09 -6.28 -26.28
CA GLU A 216 36.73 -6.86 -27.57
C GLU A 216 37.97 -7.30 -28.37
N SER A 217 39.04 -6.49 -28.37
CA SER A 217 40.33 -6.88 -28.96
C SER A 217 40.93 -8.13 -28.29
N THR A 218 40.82 -8.22 -26.96
CA THR A 218 41.32 -9.37 -26.19
C THR A 218 40.51 -10.63 -26.50
N SER A 219 39.19 -10.54 -26.59
CA SER A 219 38.30 -11.65 -26.96
C SER A 219 38.61 -12.20 -28.37
N ILE A 220 38.85 -11.31 -29.35
CA ILE A 220 39.18 -11.69 -30.72
C ILE A 220 40.55 -12.38 -30.79
N SER A 221 41.53 -11.91 -30.01
CA SER A 221 42.86 -12.54 -29.97
C SER A 221 42.87 -13.93 -29.32
N LEU A 222 42.00 -14.18 -28.34
CA LEU A 222 41.86 -15.50 -27.72
C LEU A 222 41.16 -16.50 -28.64
N GLN A 223 40.13 -16.08 -29.38
CA GLN A 223 39.43 -16.93 -30.34
C GLN A 223 40.37 -17.40 -31.47
N LYS A 224 41.28 -16.54 -31.96
CA LYS A 224 42.27 -16.90 -32.99
C LYS A 224 43.38 -17.83 -32.52
N LYS A 225 43.56 -18.03 -31.20
CA LYS A 225 44.61 -18.88 -30.64
C LYS A 225 44.14 -20.31 -30.33
N CYS A 226 42.83 -20.54 -30.36
CA CYS A 226 42.20 -21.85 -30.15
C CYS A 226 41.82 -22.57 -31.47
N GLN A 227 42.21 -22.03 -32.61
CA GLN A 227 41.97 -22.58 -33.96
C GLN A 227 43.32 -22.89 -34.61
#